data_AF-A0A9N9WA61-F1
#
_entry.id   AF-A0A9N9WA61-F1
#
_cell.length_a   1.000
_cell.length_b   1.000
_cell.length_c   1.000
_cell.angle_alpha   90.00
_cell.angle_beta   90.00
_cell.angle_gamma   90.00
#
_symmetry.space_group_name_H-M   'P 1'
#
loop_
_entity.id
_entity.type
_entity.pdbx_description
1 polymer ?
#
loop_
_entity_poly.entity_id
_entity_poly.type
_entity_poly.pdbx_seq_one_letter_code
_entity_poly.pdbx_strand_id
1 'polypeptide(L)'
;MLSECHLRTMSEYTWRGVPLSEIYGSQSPWGAPEFPLVIPSYNHTVLYHVPNTGRPAQDSPPKPKSGNDVWNHDFVRMPCSNQSLYPVEDRNGETKLKKRWEIIEQALSKPICNSQQLADAILSYNTKFKSLWKFKALHKLFNECLEQEESDYFFNVTLPEIVKLVLALPKLIQAPIPLLKQHKSKSISLSQLQISCLLANAFFCTFPRRNNTKKTSEYASYPFINFNRLYNSSGSDSTLEKLKCICHYFRRVTMKVPGGVVTFSRRAVPQDSLPLWRASEISISSLPVHVDSATTIEDAHGLIQVDFANKFLGGGVLNFGCVQEEIRFVICPELMISMLFTEMLKPNEALMIIGCERYSNYSGYGSSFHWTNDYSDSTPFDSSGRRRCAVLAIDALPYASVRHEHNRDMITRELNKAWVGLTYGTDAKSEGLNYPGVATGNWGCGAFGGTPHLKSLIQIMACTQAKRPMAYYTFSDIELRDDIANIYNLLARHNITVGKLYRYIIEYTADARIGQLHAFLQQKLLDENKPKSPVIEVMSSVSIFFYLLW
;
A
#
# COMPACT_ATOMS: atom_id res chain seq x y z
N MET A 1 38.56 -13.17 -29.69
CA MET A 1 37.81 -14.34 -29.16
C MET A 1 37.54 -14.30 -27.66
N LEU A 2 38.33 -13.59 -26.82
CA LEU A 2 38.01 -13.38 -25.39
C LEU A 2 37.12 -12.16 -25.10
N SER A 3 36.89 -11.28 -26.07
CA SER A 3 36.06 -10.07 -25.93
C SER A 3 34.57 -10.28 -26.29
N GLU A 4 34.24 -11.23 -27.15
CA GLU A 4 32.85 -11.50 -27.57
C GLU A 4 32.10 -12.45 -26.63
N CYS A 5 32.82 -13.23 -25.82
CA CYS A 5 32.21 -14.18 -24.86
C CYS A 5 31.67 -13.47 -23.59
N HIS A 6 32.21 -12.30 -23.25
CA HIS A 6 31.68 -11.45 -22.15
C HIS A 6 30.50 -10.57 -22.57
N LEU A 7 30.37 -10.24 -23.87
CA LEU A 7 29.23 -9.45 -24.37
C LEU A 7 27.97 -10.29 -24.60
N ARG A 8 28.11 -11.61 -24.84
CA ARG A 8 26.96 -12.52 -25.02
C ARG A 8 26.30 -13.01 -23.72
N THR A 9 26.91 -12.80 -22.57
CA THR A 9 26.38 -13.31 -21.27
C THR A 9 25.60 -12.27 -20.46
N MET A 10 25.63 -10.98 -20.83
CA MET A 10 24.84 -9.97 -20.13
C MET A 10 23.38 -9.90 -20.58
N SER A 11 22.99 -10.47 -21.73
CA SER A 11 21.59 -10.44 -22.20
C SER A 11 20.67 -11.48 -21.57
N GLU A 12 21.19 -12.43 -20.78
CA GLU A 12 20.39 -13.55 -20.24
C GLU A 12 19.84 -13.31 -18.82
N TYR A 13 20.38 -12.35 -18.07
CA TYR A 13 19.90 -12.10 -16.70
C TYR A 13 18.63 -11.25 -16.70
N THR A 14 17.63 -11.68 -15.93
CA THR A 14 16.37 -10.95 -15.70
C THR A 14 16.58 -9.64 -14.94
N TRP A 15 17.70 -9.48 -14.24
CA TRP A 15 17.99 -8.34 -13.37
C TRP A 15 19.36 -7.69 -13.63
N ARG A 16 19.57 -6.51 -13.03
CA ARG A 16 20.80 -5.69 -13.03
C ARG A 16 21.06 -5.11 -11.64
N GLY A 17 22.31 -4.68 -11.39
CA GLY A 17 22.71 -4.04 -10.14
C GLY A 17 23.32 -5.03 -9.14
N VAL A 18 22.98 -4.89 -7.86
CA VAL A 18 23.46 -5.79 -6.79
C VAL A 18 22.53 -7.01 -6.62
N PRO A 19 23.01 -8.16 -6.13
CA PRO A 19 22.14 -9.28 -5.79
C PRO A 19 21.16 -8.93 -4.64
N LEU A 20 20.01 -9.62 -4.58
CA LEU A 20 19.00 -9.38 -3.53
C LEU A 20 19.52 -9.56 -2.11
N SER A 21 20.55 -10.39 -1.89
CA SER A 21 21.20 -10.55 -0.57
C SER A 21 21.78 -9.24 -0.03
N GLU A 22 22.23 -8.33 -0.89
CA GLU A 22 22.68 -6.99 -0.48
C GLU A 22 21.51 -6.06 -0.13
N ILE A 23 20.33 -6.31 -0.71
CA ILE A 23 19.09 -5.59 -0.40
C ILE A 23 18.48 -6.08 0.93
N TYR A 24 18.62 -7.37 1.24
CA TYR A 24 18.25 -7.94 2.55
C TYR A 24 19.22 -7.56 3.66
N GLY A 25 20.51 -7.39 3.32
CA GLY A 25 21.59 -7.27 4.29
C GLY A 25 21.98 -8.62 4.91
N SER A 26 21.54 -9.73 4.30
CA SER A 26 21.81 -11.10 4.76
C SER A 26 21.59 -12.11 3.63
N GLN A 27 22.04 -13.35 3.81
CA GLN A 27 21.92 -14.41 2.79
C GLN A 27 20.49 -14.93 2.59
N SER A 28 19.59 -14.64 3.54
CA SER A 28 18.20 -15.08 3.50
C SER A 28 17.28 -13.88 3.70
N PRO A 29 16.12 -13.81 3.01
CA PRO A 29 15.12 -12.78 3.30
C PRO A 29 14.67 -12.78 4.77
N TRP A 30 14.79 -13.91 5.46
CA TRP A 30 14.46 -14.08 6.86
C TRP A 30 15.62 -13.78 7.82
N GLY A 31 16.81 -13.49 7.30
CA GLY A 31 17.96 -13.04 8.09
C GLY A 31 17.91 -11.55 8.45
N ALA A 32 17.08 -10.76 7.75
CA ALA A 32 16.94 -9.34 8.01
C ALA A 32 16.41 -9.08 9.44
N PRO A 33 16.75 -7.94 10.08
CA PRO A 33 16.20 -7.57 11.39
C PRO A 33 14.67 -7.53 11.38
N GLU A 34 14.06 -7.95 12.49
CA GLU A 34 12.62 -7.84 12.68
C GLU A 34 12.21 -6.39 12.97
N PHE A 35 10.96 -6.04 12.63
CA PHE A 35 10.39 -4.78 13.07
C PHE A 35 10.19 -4.75 14.59
N PRO A 36 10.13 -3.56 15.22
CA PRO A 36 9.92 -3.43 16.66
C PRO A 36 8.74 -4.27 17.16
N LEU A 37 8.90 -4.80 18.38
CA LEU A 37 7.90 -5.62 19.05
C LEU A 37 6.58 -4.86 19.22
N VAL A 38 5.46 -5.59 19.13
CA VAL A 38 4.14 -5.04 19.41
C VAL A 38 3.98 -4.87 20.92
N ILE A 39 3.98 -3.62 21.37
CA ILE A 39 3.84 -3.26 22.78
C ILE A 39 2.74 -2.21 22.91
N PRO A 40 1.71 -2.43 23.76
CA PRO A 40 0.70 -1.42 24.04
C PRO A 40 1.36 -0.14 24.56
N SER A 41 1.04 1.00 23.95
CA SER A 41 1.56 2.30 24.37
C SER A 41 0.57 3.42 24.03
N TYR A 42 0.89 4.67 24.39
CA TYR A 42 0.01 5.81 24.10
C TYR A 42 -0.24 6.01 22.58
N ASN A 43 0.71 5.57 21.75
CA ASN A 43 0.62 5.61 20.29
C ASN A 43 0.25 4.27 19.66
N HIS A 44 0.14 3.19 20.42
CA HIS A 44 -0.04 1.85 19.88
C HIS A 44 -1.19 1.14 20.59
N THR A 45 -2.34 1.11 19.91
CA THR A 45 -3.51 0.36 20.37
C THR A 45 -3.37 -1.10 19.96
N VAL A 46 -3.22 -1.99 20.94
CA VAL A 46 -3.25 -3.45 20.72
C VAL A 46 -4.61 -3.97 21.17
N LEU A 47 -5.34 -4.66 20.28
CA LEU A 47 -6.71 -5.16 20.52
C LEU A 47 -6.77 -6.61 21.01
N TYR A 48 -5.62 -7.21 21.32
CA TYR A 48 -5.49 -8.53 21.91
C TYR A 48 -4.56 -8.47 23.12
N HIS A 49 -4.57 -9.53 23.93
CA HIS A 49 -3.66 -9.68 25.05
C HIS A 49 -2.27 -10.09 24.56
N VAL A 50 -1.27 -9.23 24.77
CA VAL A 50 0.15 -9.55 24.52
C VAL A 50 0.67 -10.35 25.71
N PRO A 51 1.16 -11.60 25.52
CA PRO A 51 1.74 -12.38 26.61
C PRO A 51 2.97 -11.70 27.22
N ASN A 52 3.31 -12.01 28.48
CA ASN A 52 4.51 -11.49 29.14
C ASN A 52 5.81 -11.85 28.41
N THR A 53 5.82 -12.94 27.63
CA THR A 53 6.93 -13.35 26.77
C THR A 53 7.05 -12.51 25.49
N GLY A 54 6.09 -11.62 25.22
CA GLY A 54 5.99 -10.81 23.99
C GLY A 54 5.54 -11.59 22.75
N ARG A 55 5.54 -12.93 22.80
CA ARG A 55 5.24 -13.82 21.68
C ARG A 55 3.85 -14.46 21.83
N PRO A 56 2.89 -14.16 20.94
CA PRO A 56 1.64 -14.90 20.85
C PRO A 56 1.90 -16.39 20.56
N ALA A 57 1.02 -17.27 21.06
CA ALA A 57 1.02 -18.67 20.64
C ALA A 57 0.69 -18.74 19.14
N GLN A 58 1.42 -19.56 18.38
CA GLN A 58 1.19 -19.68 16.94
C GLN A 58 0.02 -20.63 16.61
N ASP A 59 -0.31 -21.52 17.55
CA ASP A 59 -1.28 -22.60 17.33
C ASP A 59 -2.73 -22.15 17.61
N SER A 60 -2.93 -20.95 18.16
CA SER A 60 -4.24 -20.42 18.50
C SER A 60 -4.27 -18.89 18.43
N PRO A 61 -5.42 -18.29 18.07
CA PRO A 61 -5.55 -16.83 18.03
C PRO A 61 -5.37 -16.22 19.43
N PRO A 62 -4.72 -15.04 19.55
CA PRO A 62 -4.55 -14.40 20.85
C PRO A 62 -5.89 -13.94 21.41
N LYS A 63 -6.01 -13.97 22.74
CA LYS A 63 -7.23 -13.57 23.44
C LYS A 63 -7.55 -12.10 23.17
N PRO A 64 -8.81 -11.74 22.84
CA PRO A 64 -9.21 -10.34 22.68
C PRO A 64 -8.91 -9.50 23.93
N LYS A 65 -8.55 -8.23 23.72
CA LYS A 65 -8.39 -7.27 24.80
C LYS A 65 -9.76 -6.78 25.24
N SER A 66 -10.05 -6.90 26.54
CA SER A 66 -11.26 -6.34 27.14
C SER A 66 -11.25 -4.81 27.07
N GLY A 67 -12.43 -4.25 26.88
CA GLY A 67 -12.66 -2.80 26.82
C GLY A 67 -14.15 -2.49 26.88
N ASN A 68 -14.48 -1.22 26.68
CA ASN A 68 -15.85 -0.73 26.67
C ASN A 68 -16.17 -0.12 25.30
N ASP A 69 -17.44 -0.19 24.89
CA ASP A 69 -17.92 0.46 23.68
C ASP A 69 -17.68 1.98 23.74
N VAL A 70 -17.25 2.55 22.61
CA VAL A 70 -17.04 3.99 22.47
C VAL A 70 -17.67 4.46 21.17
N TRP A 71 -18.64 5.34 21.28
CA TRP A 71 -19.34 5.94 20.14
C TRP A 71 -19.07 7.44 20.09
N ASN A 72 -17.89 7.83 19.59
CA ASN A 72 -17.59 9.22 19.28
C ASN A 72 -16.78 9.34 17.97
N HIS A 73 -16.35 10.56 17.63
CA HIS A 73 -15.68 10.88 16.37
C HIS A 73 -14.21 10.44 16.30
N ASP A 74 -13.64 9.88 17.37
CA ASP A 74 -12.24 9.39 17.44
C ASP A 74 -12.12 7.88 17.25
N PHE A 75 -13.22 7.14 17.27
CA PHE A 75 -13.26 5.68 17.20
C PHE A 75 -14.22 5.22 16.09
N VAL A 76 -14.02 3.99 15.63
CA VAL A 76 -14.91 3.34 14.67
C VAL A 76 -16.31 3.19 15.29
N ARG A 77 -17.36 3.61 14.57
CA ARG A 77 -18.75 3.30 14.93
C ARG A 77 -19.03 1.81 14.74
N MET A 78 -18.96 1.03 15.81
CA MET A 78 -19.15 -0.42 15.75
C MET A 78 -20.61 -0.81 15.48
N PRO A 79 -20.89 -1.76 14.56
CA PRO A 79 -22.25 -2.23 14.28
C PRO A 79 -23.04 -2.67 15.52
N CYS A 80 -22.35 -3.31 16.46
CA CYS A 80 -22.91 -3.87 17.70
C CYS A 80 -23.03 -2.87 18.86
N SER A 81 -22.70 -1.59 18.66
CA SER A 81 -22.90 -0.57 19.69
C SER A 81 -24.38 -0.37 20.01
N ASN A 82 -24.71 -0.14 21.28
CA ASN A 82 -26.06 0.25 21.70
C ASN A 82 -26.51 1.59 21.09
N GLN A 83 -25.58 2.41 20.58
CA GLN A 83 -25.86 3.68 19.91
C GLN A 83 -26.06 3.53 18.39
N SER A 84 -25.85 2.33 17.85
CA SER A 84 -26.18 1.98 16.47
C SER A 84 -27.69 1.75 16.36
N LEU A 85 -28.46 2.84 16.23
CA LEU A 85 -29.92 2.81 16.13
C LEU A 85 -30.39 2.89 14.68
N TYR A 86 -31.54 2.27 14.38
CA TYR A 86 -32.17 2.27 13.06
C TYR A 86 -33.66 2.63 13.16
N PRO A 87 -34.18 3.51 12.29
CA PRO A 87 -35.61 3.81 12.24
C PRO A 87 -36.39 2.65 11.62
N VAL A 88 -37.41 2.18 12.31
CA VAL A 88 -38.34 1.13 11.86
C VAL A 88 -39.75 1.67 11.97
N GLU A 89 -40.49 1.65 10.86
CA GLU A 89 -41.92 1.98 10.86
C GLU A 89 -42.72 0.82 11.45
N ASP A 90 -43.62 1.12 12.38
CA ASP A 90 -44.56 0.14 12.90
C ASP A 90 -45.81 0.00 12.01
N ARG A 91 -46.73 -0.89 12.40
CA ARG A 91 -47.96 -1.18 11.65
C ARG A 91 -48.90 0.03 11.52
N ASN A 92 -48.71 1.04 12.36
CA ASN A 92 -49.50 2.27 12.35
C ASN A 92 -48.79 3.41 11.61
N GLY A 93 -47.62 3.14 10.99
CA GLY A 93 -46.81 4.14 10.29
C GLY A 93 -45.94 5.01 11.21
N GLU A 94 -45.86 4.71 12.50
CA GLU A 94 -45.02 5.46 13.44
C GLU A 94 -43.56 4.97 13.37
N THR A 95 -42.61 5.89 13.20
CA THR A 95 -41.18 5.54 13.16
C THR A 95 -40.60 5.43 14.58
N LYS A 96 -40.16 4.22 14.95
CA LYS A 96 -39.48 3.96 16.24
C LYS A 96 -38.02 3.59 16.00
N LEU A 97 -37.13 4.07 16.87
CA LEU A 97 -35.71 3.70 16.84
C LEU A 97 -35.51 2.36 17.54
N LYS A 98 -34.94 1.39 16.84
CA LYS A 98 -34.51 0.09 17.39
C LYS A 98 -33.01 -0.06 17.32
N LYS A 99 -32.44 -0.94 18.16
CA LYS A 99 -31.03 -1.29 18.04
C LYS A 99 -30.81 -2.00 16.71
N ARG A 100 -29.95 -1.43 15.87
CA ARG A 100 -29.65 -1.95 14.54
C ARG A 100 -29.01 -3.34 14.61
N TRP A 101 -28.24 -3.61 15.66
CA TRP A 101 -27.61 -4.91 15.87
C TRP A 101 -28.64 -6.03 16.02
N GLU A 102 -29.73 -5.83 16.76
CA GLU A 102 -30.80 -6.82 16.90
C GLU A 102 -31.48 -7.14 15.55
N ILE A 103 -31.61 -6.13 14.68
CA ILE A 103 -32.12 -6.31 13.31
C ILE A 103 -31.14 -7.14 12.47
N ILE A 104 -29.83 -6.88 12.61
CA ILE A 104 -28.77 -7.66 11.93
C ILE A 104 -28.80 -9.11 12.42
N GLU A 105 -28.86 -9.34 13.73
CA GLU A 105 -28.95 -10.68 14.33
C GLU A 105 -30.17 -11.44 13.79
N GLN A 106 -31.34 -10.80 13.76
CA GLN A 106 -32.56 -11.41 13.22
C GLN A 106 -32.48 -11.69 11.72
N ALA A 107 -31.85 -10.83 10.94
CA ALA A 107 -31.68 -11.02 9.50
C ALA A 107 -30.74 -12.20 9.20
N LEU A 108 -29.72 -12.40 10.04
CA LEU A 108 -28.71 -13.43 9.86
C LEU A 108 -29.01 -14.73 10.63
N SER A 109 -30.08 -14.79 11.43
CA SER A 109 -30.51 -16.01 12.10
C SER A 109 -31.21 -17.00 11.16
N LYS A 110 -31.58 -16.56 9.96
CA LYS A 110 -32.23 -17.38 8.94
C LYS A 110 -31.19 -17.94 7.97
N PRO A 111 -31.34 -19.19 7.48
CA PRO A 111 -30.51 -19.71 6.41
C PRO A 111 -30.55 -18.82 5.17
N ILE A 112 -29.40 -18.63 4.53
CA ILE A 112 -29.24 -17.88 3.28
C ILE A 112 -28.70 -18.86 2.24
N CYS A 113 -29.55 -19.28 1.31
CA CYS A 113 -29.27 -20.38 0.39
C CYS A 113 -28.89 -19.92 -1.03
N ASN A 114 -28.94 -18.61 -1.33
CA ASN A 114 -28.56 -18.08 -2.63
C ASN A 114 -28.24 -16.58 -2.60
N SER A 115 -27.77 -16.06 -3.74
CA SER A 115 -27.36 -14.66 -3.89
C SER A 115 -28.49 -13.65 -3.66
N GLN A 116 -29.73 -14.00 -4.00
CA GLN A 116 -30.91 -13.15 -3.76
C GLN A 116 -31.22 -13.03 -2.26
N GLN A 117 -31.24 -14.16 -1.55
CA GLN A 117 -31.47 -14.17 -0.11
C GLN A 117 -30.36 -13.42 0.65
N LEU A 118 -29.12 -13.49 0.18
CA LEU A 118 -28.01 -12.70 0.73
C LEU A 118 -28.24 -11.19 0.54
N ALA A 119 -28.64 -10.78 -0.66
CA ALA A 119 -28.99 -9.39 -0.94
C ALA A 119 -30.16 -8.90 -0.07
N ASP A 120 -31.21 -9.72 0.07
CA ASP A 120 -32.40 -9.40 0.87
C ASP A 120 -32.05 -9.26 2.36
N ALA A 121 -31.20 -10.14 2.89
CA ALA A 121 -30.70 -10.06 4.25
C ALA A 121 -29.94 -8.73 4.47
N ILE A 122 -29.00 -8.38 3.58
CA ILE A 122 -28.23 -7.13 3.65
C ILE A 122 -29.14 -5.89 3.59
N LEU A 123 -30.16 -5.92 2.72
CA LEU A 123 -31.10 -4.81 2.54
C LEU A 123 -32.06 -4.63 3.71
N SER A 124 -32.34 -5.68 4.49
CA SER A 124 -33.25 -5.63 5.64
C SER A 124 -32.84 -4.61 6.72
N TYR A 125 -31.52 -4.44 6.93
CA TYR A 125 -30.94 -3.44 7.84
C TYR A 125 -30.23 -2.28 7.09
N ASN A 126 -30.48 -2.16 5.78
CA ASN A 126 -30.04 -1.08 4.90
C ASN A 126 -31.21 -0.56 4.03
N THR A 127 -32.43 -0.49 4.59
CA THR A 127 -33.68 -0.21 3.87
C THR A 127 -33.66 1.05 2.99
N LYS A 128 -32.91 2.09 3.38
CA LYS A 128 -32.74 3.32 2.56
C LYS A 128 -32.12 3.07 1.19
N PHE A 129 -31.45 1.94 1.00
CA PHE A 129 -30.75 1.58 -0.23
C PHE A 129 -31.45 0.48 -1.04
N LYS A 130 -32.64 0.02 -0.61
CA LYS A 130 -33.39 -1.09 -1.23
C LYS A 130 -33.70 -0.86 -2.72
N SER A 131 -33.95 0.38 -3.11
CA SER A 131 -34.15 0.76 -4.51
C SER A 131 -32.85 0.96 -5.30
N LEU A 132 -31.72 1.20 -4.62
CA LEU A 132 -30.45 1.62 -5.20
C LEU A 132 -29.47 0.46 -5.40
N TRP A 133 -29.38 -0.46 -4.45
CA TRP A 133 -28.45 -1.59 -4.50
C TRP A 133 -29.12 -2.79 -5.16
N LYS A 134 -28.61 -3.17 -6.32
CA LYS A 134 -29.13 -4.23 -7.18
C LYS A 134 -28.26 -5.48 -7.20
N PHE A 135 -27.08 -5.45 -6.56
CA PHE A 135 -26.21 -6.62 -6.37
C PHE A 135 -25.84 -7.36 -7.66
N LYS A 136 -25.79 -6.65 -8.80
CA LYS A 136 -25.59 -7.22 -10.14
C LYS A 136 -24.38 -8.15 -10.24
N ALA A 137 -23.21 -7.71 -9.78
CA ALA A 137 -22.00 -8.52 -9.82
C ALA A 137 -22.05 -9.74 -8.90
N LEU A 138 -22.72 -9.61 -7.73
CA LEU A 138 -22.92 -10.73 -6.83
C LEU A 138 -23.82 -11.80 -7.47
N HIS A 139 -24.94 -11.39 -8.04
CA HIS A 139 -25.84 -12.32 -8.74
C HIS A 139 -25.17 -12.97 -9.94
N LYS A 140 -24.47 -12.18 -10.77
CA LYS A 140 -23.73 -12.70 -11.91
C LYS A 140 -22.70 -13.76 -11.50
N LEU A 141 -21.91 -13.51 -10.46
CA LEU A 141 -20.92 -14.48 -9.97
C LEU A 141 -21.57 -15.82 -9.64
N PHE A 142 -22.58 -15.82 -8.78
CA PHE A 142 -23.15 -17.05 -8.21
C PHE A 142 -24.16 -17.76 -9.13
N ASN A 143 -24.77 -17.05 -10.06
CA ASN A 143 -25.83 -17.58 -10.92
C ASN A 143 -25.34 -17.89 -12.35
N GLU A 144 -24.25 -17.25 -12.80
CA GLU A 144 -23.79 -17.36 -14.19
C GLU A 144 -22.32 -17.79 -14.33
N CYS A 145 -21.46 -17.55 -13.33
CA CYS A 145 -20.02 -17.74 -13.48
C CYS A 145 -19.42 -18.90 -12.68
N LEU A 146 -19.92 -19.16 -11.48
CA LEU A 146 -19.50 -20.31 -10.68
C LEU A 146 -20.27 -21.56 -11.10
N GLU A 147 -19.63 -22.71 -10.96
CA GLU A 147 -20.34 -23.98 -11.11
C GLU A 147 -21.35 -24.14 -9.97
N GLN A 148 -22.43 -24.90 -10.22
CA GLN A 148 -23.50 -25.10 -9.25
C GLN A 148 -22.96 -25.65 -7.91
N GLU A 149 -22.01 -26.59 -7.96
CA GLU A 149 -21.38 -27.18 -6.79
C GLU A 149 -20.57 -26.17 -5.97
N GLU A 150 -19.88 -25.24 -6.63
CA GLU A 150 -19.12 -24.17 -5.96
C GLU A 150 -20.06 -23.16 -5.29
N SER A 151 -21.15 -22.80 -5.97
CA SER A 151 -22.20 -21.92 -5.44
C SER A 151 -22.88 -22.55 -4.23
N ASP A 152 -23.26 -23.83 -4.32
CA ASP A 152 -23.86 -24.58 -3.22
C ASP A 152 -22.89 -24.73 -2.04
N TYR A 153 -21.61 -25.00 -2.29
CA TYR A 153 -20.60 -25.04 -1.23
C TYR A 153 -20.47 -23.69 -0.53
N PHE A 154 -20.49 -22.59 -1.28
CA PHE A 154 -20.43 -21.26 -0.68
C PHE A 154 -21.63 -21.02 0.23
N PHE A 155 -22.88 -21.20 -0.24
CA PHE A 155 -24.07 -20.88 0.56
C PHE A 155 -24.35 -21.87 1.68
N ASN A 156 -24.03 -23.17 1.51
CA ASN A 156 -24.34 -24.20 2.51
C ASN A 156 -23.21 -24.44 3.50
N VAL A 157 -21.95 -24.11 3.16
CA VAL A 157 -20.78 -24.37 4.02
C VAL A 157 -20.07 -23.08 4.41
N THR A 158 -19.68 -22.26 3.43
CA THR A 158 -18.81 -21.10 3.71
C THR A 158 -19.57 -19.96 4.38
N LEU A 159 -20.68 -19.52 3.79
CA LEU A 159 -21.47 -18.37 4.23
C LEU A 159 -22.01 -18.51 5.67
N PRO A 160 -22.49 -19.68 6.14
CA PRO A 160 -22.90 -19.86 7.53
C PRO A 160 -21.75 -19.63 8.52
N GLU A 161 -20.51 -20.02 8.18
CA GLU A 161 -19.34 -19.73 9.01
C GLU A 161 -18.97 -18.23 8.96
N ILE A 162 -19.14 -17.55 7.82
CA ILE A 162 -19.00 -16.09 7.74
C ILE A 162 -20.04 -15.41 8.65
N VAL A 163 -21.28 -15.89 8.67
CA VAL A 163 -22.33 -15.38 9.57
C VAL A 163 -21.92 -15.56 11.04
N LYS A 164 -21.36 -16.71 11.43
CA LYS A 164 -20.82 -16.91 12.78
C LYS A 164 -19.72 -15.89 13.10
N LEU A 165 -18.83 -15.59 12.16
CA LEU A 165 -17.83 -14.53 12.31
C LEU A 165 -18.49 -13.15 12.50
N VAL A 166 -19.54 -12.82 11.74
CA VAL A 166 -20.28 -11.55 11.91
C VAL A 166 -20.83 -11.45 13.33
N LEU A 167 -21.55 -12.47 13.79
CA LEU A 167 -22.24 -12.48 15.08
C LEU A 167 -21.27 -12.60 16.27
N ALA A 168 -20.04 -13.05 16.05
CA ALA A 168 -18.98 -13.07 17.05
C ALA A 168 -18.38 -11.68 17.34
N LEU A 169 -18.75 -10.63 16.59
CA LEU A 169 -18.18 -9.29 16.70
C LEU A 169 -18.11 -8.74 18.14
N PRO A 170 -19.17 -8.77 18.96
CA PRO A 170 -19.11 -8.25 20.33
C PRO A 170 -18.15 -9.03 21.24
N LYS A 171 -17.90 -10.31 20.93
CA LYS A 171 -16.99 -11.18 21.68
C LYS A 171 -15.53 -10.98 21.26
N LEU A 172 -15.28 -10.77 19.97
CA LEU A 172 -13.94 -10.65 19.40
C LEU A 172 -13.39 -9.22 19.43
N ILE A 173 -14.26 -8.20 19.37
CA ILE A 173 -13.89 -6.79 19.39
C ILE A 173 -14.51 -6.12 20.61
N GLN A 174 -13.88 -6.32 21.77
CA GLN A 174 -14.34 -5.77 23.05
C GLN A 174 -13.76 -4.37 23.32
N ALA A 175 -12.56 -4.09 22.79
CA ALA A 175 -11.92 -2.79 22.90
C ALA A 175 -12.19 -1.91 21.66
N PRO A 176 -12.34 -0.59 21.83
CA PRO A 176 -12.69 0.31 20.75
C PRO A 176 -11.51 0.48 19.78
N ILE A 177 -11.81 0.53 18.47
CA ILE A 177 -10.82 0.71 17.41
C ILE A 177 -10.66 2.22 17.16
N PRO A 178 -9.51 2.84 17.47
CA PRO A 178 -9.31 4.25 17.20
C PRO A 178 -9.22 4.50 15.69
N LEU A 179 -9.63 5.68 15.26
CA LEU A 179 -9.39 6.14 13.91
C LEU A 179 -7.95 6.67 13.78
N LEU A 180 -7.23 6.19 12.78
CA LEU A 180 -5.92 6.70 12.35
C LEU A 180 -6.15 7.99 11.55
N LYS A 181 -6.41 9.09 12.28
CA LYS A 181 -6.67 10.43 11.75
C LYS A 181 -5.43 11.09 11.16
N GLN A 182 -5.65 12.06 10.28
CA GLN A 182 -4.62 12.93 9.72
C GLN A 182 -3.77 13.60 10.80
N HIS A 183 -2.50 13.82 10.48
CA HIS A 183 -1.49 14.47 11.30
C HIS A 183 -1.13 13.73 12.60
N LYS A 184 -1.60 12.48 12.77
CA LYS A 184 -1.30 11.65 13.94
C LYS A 184 -0.47 10.44 13.54
N SER A 185 0.65 10.23 14.24
CA SER A 185 1.42 8.99 14.17
C SER A 185 0.90 8.03 15.22
N LYS A 186 0.16 7.00 14.80
CA LYS A 186 -0.45 5.99 15.67
C LYS A 186 -0.48 4.63 14.99
N SER A 187 -0.49 3.59 15.80
CA SER A 187 -0.51 2.19 15.38
C SER A 187 -1.68 1.43 15.99
N ILE A 188 -2.20 0.47 15.25
CA ILE A 188 -3.22 -0.48 15.70
C ILE A 188 -2.72 -1.89 15.38
N SER A 189 -2.74 -2.79 16.36
CA SER A 189 -2.50 -4.22 16.14
C SER A 189 -3.75 -5.03 16.47
N LEU A 190 -4.15 -5.86 15.51
CA LEU A 190 -5.28 -6.79 15.61
C LEU A 190 -4.78 -8.21 15.36
N SER A 191 -5.45 -9.20 15.94
CA SER A 191 -5.30 -10.58 15.45
C SER A 191 -5.93 -10.74 14.08
N GLN A 192 -5.45 -11.71 13.30
CA GLN A 192 -6.05 -12.05 12.02
C GLN A 192 -7.52 -12.48 12.19
N LEU A 193 -7.86 -13.22 13.26
CA LEU A 193 -9.25 -13.58 13.59
C LEU A 193 -10.15 -12.33 13.79
N GLN A 194 -9.65 -11.30 14.49
CA GLN A 194 -10.36 -10.04 14.63
C GLN A 194 -10.58 -9.35 13.27
N ILE A 195 -9.58 -9.40 12.39
CA ILE A 195 -9.68 -8.86 11.03
C ILE A 195 -10.71 -9.64 10.20
N SER A 196 -10.71 -10.97 10.25
CA SER A 196 -11.71 -11.81 9.58
C SER A 196 -13.14 -11.50 10.05
N CYS A 197 -13.33 -11.29 11.35
CA CYS A 197 -14.61 -10.88 11.93
C CYS A 197 -15.08 -9.50 11.42
N LEU A 198 -14.17 -8.52 11.37
CA LEU A 198 -14.48 -7.18 10.88
C LEU A 198 -14.74 -7.17 9.37
N LEU A 199 -13.98 -7.92 8.59
CA LEU A 199 -14.20 -8.05 7.14
C LEU A 199 -15.50 -8.82 6.85
N ALA A 200 -15.88 -9.82 7.65
CA ALA A 200 -17.19 -10.45 7.55
C ALA A 200 -18.32 -9.43 7.75
N ASN A 201 -18.16 -8.53 8.73
CA ASN A 201 -19.09 -7.41 8.95
C ASN A 201 -19.12 -6.41 7.77
N ALA A 202 -17.98 -6.19 7.10
CA ALA A 202 -17.88 -5.37 5.88
C ALA A 202 -18.56 -6.04 4.68
N PHE A 203 -18.39 -7.35 4.51
CA PHE A 203 -19.05 -8.19 3.51
C PHE A 203 -20.57 -8.09 3.65
N PHE A 204 -21.10 -8.27 4.87
CA PHE A 204 -22.52 -8.07 5.17
C PHE A 204 -22.95 -6.59 5.26
N CYS A 205 -22.08 -5.63 4.95
CA CYS A 205 -22.40 -4.20 4.89
C CYS A 205 -23.03 -3.64 6.18
N THR A 206 -22.54 -4.08 7.33
CA THR A 206 -23.11 -3.76 8.65
C THR A 206 -22.63 -2.41 9.20
N PHE A 207 -21.45 -1.93 8.79
CA PHE A 207 -20.85 -0.72 9.37
C PHE A 207 -21.75 0.51 9.18
N PRO A 208 -22.25 1.12 10.28
CA PRO A 208 -23.14 2.27 10.21
C PRO A 208 -22.39 3.52 9.73
N ARG A 209 -23.12 4.45 9.11
CA ARG A 209 -22.58 5.75 8.63
C ARG A 209 -21.52 5.66 7.52
N ARG A 210 -21.26 4.47 6.97
CA ARG A 210 -20.23 4.22 5.92
C ARG A 210 -20.77 4.10 4.49
N ASN A 211 -22.06 4.36 4.28
CA ASN A 211 -22.73 4.16 2.98
C ASN A 211 -23.10 5.47 2.26
N ASN A 212 -22.93 6.63 2.92
CA ASN A 212 -23.29 7.93 2.36
C ASN A 212 -22.12 8.50 1.55
N THR A 213 -22.40 9.02 0.35
CA THR A 213 -21.41 9.62 -0.56
C THR A 213 -21.33 11.14 -0.45
N LYS A 214 -22.20 11.78 0.36
CA LYS A 214 -22.18 13.23 0.56
C LYS A 214 -20.89 13.68 1.22
N LYS A 215 -20.29 14.77 0.72
CA LYS A 215 -19.06 15.38 1.24
C LYS A 215 -19.17 15.86 2.69
N THR A 216 -20.38 16.11 3.18
CA THR A 216 -20.67 16.54 4.56
C THR A 216 -20.88 15.37 5.52
N SER A 217 -20.75 14.12 5.05
CA SER A 217 -20.89 12.94 5.93
C SER A 217 -19.70 12.79 6.87
N GLU A 218 -19.94 12.22 8.05
CA GLU A 218 -18.94 12.02 9.11
C GLU A 218 -17.66 11.31 8.62
N TYR A 219 -17.82 10.35 7.70
CA TYR A 219 -16.72 9.55 7.16
C TYR A 219 -16.33 9.95 5.73
N ALA A 220 -16.64 11.17 5.28
CA ALA A 220 -16.32 11.62 3.92
C ALA A 220 -14.81 11.61 3.60
N SER A 221 -13.95 11.72 4.61
CA SER A 221 -12.48 11.62 4.48
C SER A 221 -11.93 10.20 4.65
N TYR A 222 -12.79 9.18 4.73
CA TYR A 222 -12.38 7.78 4.86
C TYR A 222 -12.76 6.97 3.61
N PRO A 223 -12.03 5.89 3.29
CA PRO A 223 -12.45 4.96 2.24
C PRO A 223 -13.81 4.32 2.57
N PHE A 224 -14.48 3.80 1.55
CA PHE A 224 -15.66 2.94 1.78
C PHE A 224 -15.18 1.59 2.32
N ILE A 225 -15.91 1.00 3.27
CA ILE A 225 -15.57 -0.32 3.83
C ILE A 225 -16.62 -1.38 3.53
N ASN A 226 -17.90 -1.02 3.42
CA ASN A 226 -18.97 -1.97 3.11
C ASN A 226 -18.91 -2.42 1.64
N PHE A 227 -19.13 -3.71 1.39
CA PHE A 227 -18.88 -4.34 0.09
C PHE A 227 -19.99 -4.09 -0.94
N ASN A 228 -21.06 -3.37 -0.56
CA ASN A 228 -22.20 -3.07 -1.41
C ASN A 228 -21.81 -2.46 -2.77
N ARG A 229 -20.73 -1.68 -2.82
CA ARG A 229 -20.23 -1.10 -4.07
C ARG A 229 -19.65 -2.15 -5.03
N LEU A 230 -19.00 -3.18 -4.49
CA LEU A 230 -18.44 -4.29 -5.27
C LEU A 230 -19.57 -5.15 -5.82
N TYR A 231 -20.55 -5.49 -4.98
CA TYR A 231 -21.74 -6.25 -5.39
C TYR A 231 -22.57 -5.52 -6.45
N ASN A 232 -22.66 -4.20 -6.37
CA ASN A 232 -23.49 -3.39 -7.26
C ASN A 232 -22.80 -2.98 -8.57
N SER A 233 -21.54 -3.35 -8.78
CA SER A 233 -20.81 -3.03 -10.01
C SER A 233 -21.46 -3.71 -11.23
N SER A 234 -21.03 -3.34 -12.44
CA SER A 234 -21.53 -3.92 -13.69
C SER A 234 -21.18 -5.40 -13.88
N GLY A 235 -20.36 -6.01 -13.01
CA GLY A 235 -19.95 -7.41 -13.14
C GLY A 235 -18.96 -7.64 -14.28
N SER A 236 -17.99 -6.72 -14.46
CA SER A 236 -16.82 -6.97 -15.31
C SER A 236 -16.04 -8.18 -14.81
N ASP A 237 -15.34 -8.89 -15.70
CA ASP A 237 -14.61 -10.11 -15.35
C ASP A 237 -13.65 -9.88 -14.19
N SER A 238 -12.82 -8.84 -14.25
CA SER A 238 -11.94 -8.45 -13.14
C SER A 238 -12.67 -8.21 -11.80
N THR A 239 -13.92 -7.73 -11.82
CA THR A 239 -14.72 -7.57 -10.59
C THR A 239 -15.16 -8.92 -10.04
N LEU A 240 -15.56 -9.86 -10.91
CA LEU A 240 -15.96 -11.20 -10.50
C LEU A 240 -14.76 -11.98 -9.96
N GLU A 241 -13.60 -11.84 -10.57
CA GLU A 241 -12.33 -12.45 -10.12
C GLU A 241 -11.89 -11.89 -8.75
N LYS A 242 -12.09 -10.59 -8.49
CA LYS A 242 -11.91 -10.02 -7.15
C LYS A 242 -12.88 -10.62 -6.12
N LEU A 243 -14.15 -10.84 -6.50
CA LEU A 243 -15.11 -11.50 -5.61
C LEU A 243 -14.71 -12.96 -5.33
N LYS A 244 -14.15 -13.69 -6.30
CA LYS A 244 -13.59 -15.03 -6.09
C LYS A 244 -12.48 -15.01 -5.06
N CYS A 245 -11.53 -14.07 -5.14
CA CYS A 245 -10.47 -13.89 -4.14
C CYS A 245 -11.03 -13.68 -2.73
N ILE A 246 -12.06 -12.84 -2.59
CA ILE A 246 -12.72 -12.54 -1.30
C ILE A 246 -13.43 -13.79 -0.74
N CYS A 247 -14.18 -14.51 -1.59
CA CYS A 247 -14.85 -15.75 -1.19
C CYS A 247 -13.83 -16.81 -0.77
N HIS A 248 -12.71 -16.91 -1.50
CA HIS A 248 -11.59 -17.78 -1.19
C HIS A 248 -10.96 -17.47 0.18
N TYR A 249 -10.70 -16.19 0.47
CA TYR A 249 -10.22 -15.76 1.79
C TYR A 249 -11.17 -16.20 2.91
N PHE A 250 -12.47 -15.96 2.76
CA PHE A 250 -13.43 -16.36 3.78
C PHE A 250 -13.47 -17.88 3.97
N ARG A 251 -13.45 -18.66 2.89
CA ARG A 251 -13.34 -20.12 2.95
C ARG A 251 -12.11 -20.55 3.76
N ARG A 252 -10.94 -19.94 3.50
CA ARG A 252 -9.69 -20.26 4.20
C ARG A 252 -9.77 -19.97 5.70
N VAL A 253 -10.20 -18.77 6.09
CA VAL A 253 -10.20 -18.36 7.51
C VAL A 253 -11.31 -19.01 8.33
N THR A 254 -12.39 -19.50 7.70
CA THR A 254 -13.44 -20.27 8.38
C THR A 254 -13.09 -21.76 8.50
N MET A 255 -12.32 -22.32 7.54
CA MET A 255 -11.81 -23.69 7.64
C MET A 255 -10.68 -23.82 8.67
N LYS A 256 -9.77 -22.85 8.71
CA LYS A 256 -8.66 -22.79 9.68
C LYS A 256 -8.58 -21.40 10.28
N VAL A 257 -8.90 -21.32 11.57
CA VAL A 257 -8.83 -20.06 12.32
C VAL A 257 -7.39 -19.53 12.29
N PRO A 258 -7.15 -18.29 11.84
CA PRO A 258 -5.80 -17.74 11.74
C PRO A 258 -5.28 -17.30 13.11
N GLY A 259 -4.02 -17.67 13.41
CA GLY A 259 -3.37 -17.43 14.71
C GLY A 259 -2.48 -16.18 14.78
N GLY A 260 -2.14 -15.58 13.64
CA GLY A 260 -1.22 -14.44 13.58
C GLY A 260 -1.86 -13.09 13.93
N VAL A 261 -1.05 -12.05 13.80
CA VAL A 261 -1.45 -10.65 14.06
C VAL A 261 -0.98 -9.73 12.95
N VAL A 262 -1.69 -8.61 12.76
CA VAL A 262 -1.36 -7.58 11.77
C VAL A 262 -1.29 -6.23 12.47
N THR A 263 -0.28 -5.43 12.13
CA THR A 263 -0.06 -4.09 12.67
C THR A 263 -0.17 -3.04 11.56
N PHE A 264 -0.98 -2.02 11.80
CA PHE A 264 -1.20 -0.89 10.91
C PHE A 264 -0.66 0.36 11.58
N SER A 265 0.34 1.00 11.00
CA SER A 265 1.01 2.18 11.57
C SER A 265 0.89 3.36 10.63
N ARG A 266 0.07 4.35 10.99
CA ARG A 266 0.06 5.65 10.31
C ARG A 266 1.27 6.43 10.78
N ARG A 267 2.04 6.94 9.82
CA ARG A 267 3.19 7.81 10.06
C ARG A 267 2.90 9.18 9.48
N ALA A 268 3.03 10.21 10.29
CA ALA A 268 2.98 11.61 9.88
C ALA A 268 4.29 12.29 10.28
N VAL A 269 4.93 12.97 9.33
CA VAL A 269 6.17 13.71 9.59
C VAL A 269 5.89 15.22 9.49
N PRO A 270 6.23 16.03 10.50
CA PRO A 270 6.09 17.49 10.42
C PRO A 270 6.82 18.07 9.20
N GLN A 271 6.27 19.14 8.62
CA GLN A 271 6.83 19.77 7.41
C GLN A 271 8.29 20.17 7.59
N ASP A 272 8.64 20.71 8.75
CA ASP A 272 9.97 21.22 9.08
C ASP A 272 11.00 20.10 9.32
N SER A 273 10.54 18.84 9.43
CA SER A 273 11.37 17.64 9.55
C SER A 273 11.58 16.93 8.21
N LEU A 274 10.99 17.43 7.11
CA LEU A 274 11.20 16.86 5.79
C LEU A 274 12.60 17.23 5.26
N PRO A 275 13.23 16.40 4.43
CA PRO A 275 14.57 16.66 3.93
C PRO A 275 14.64 17.96 3.11
N LEU A 276 15.69 18.74 3.34
CA LEU A 276 16.09 19.83 2.46
C LEU A 276 16.81 19.24 1.23
N TRP A 277 16.03 18.68 0.30
CA TRP A 277 16.55 17.91 -0.85
C TRP A 277 17.71 18.58 -1.58
N ARG A 278 17.59 19.88 -1.89
CA ARG A 278 18.61 20.66 -2.60
C ARG A 278 19.97 20.72 -1.88
N ALA A 279 19.99 20.60 -0.55
CA ALA A 279 21.17 20.69 0.29
C ALA A 279 21.71 19.32 0.73
N SER A 280 21.13 18.21 0.24
CA SER A 280 21.60 16.88 0.61
C SER A 280 22.92 16.54 -0.07
N GLU A 281 23.93 16.24 0.74
CA GLU A 281 25.27 15.82 0.29
C GLU A 281 25.45 14.28 0.30
N ILE A 282 24.38 13.52 0.53
CA ILE A 282 24.46 12.05 0.52
C ILE A 282 24.66 11.57 -0.93
N SER A 283 25.73 10.80 -1.17
CA SER A 283 26.05 10.26 -2.49
C SER A 283 25.05 9.19 -2.93
N ILE A 284 24.58 9.26 -4.17
CA ILE A 284 23.74 8.22 -4.79
C ILE A 284 24.47 6.86 -4.82
N SER A 285 25.80 6.85 -4.94
CA SER A 285 26.58 5.61 -4.93
C SER A 285 26.54 4.82 -3.61
N SER A 286 26.01 5.42 -2.53
CA SER A 286 25.83 4.74 -1.25
C SER A 286 24.63 3.80 -1.20
N LEU A 287 23.75 3.83 -2.21
CA LEU A 287 22.51 3.05 -2.24
C LEU A 287 22.71 1.73 -3.01
N PRO A 288 22.60 0.55 -2.39
CA PRO A 288 22.51 -0.69 -3.16
C PRO A 288 21.19 -0.72 -3.96
N VAL A 289 21.29 -0.92 -5.28
CA VAL A 289 20.15 -0.96 -6.20
C VAL A 289 20.14 -2.27 -6.97
N HIS A 290 19.00 -2.96 -6.91
CA HIS A 290 18.65 -4.12 -7.73
C HIS A 290 17.51 -3.73 -8.66
N VAL A 291 17.58 -4.05 -9.95
CA VAL A 291 16.52 -3.75 -10.93
C VAL A 291 16.15 -5.04 -11.66
N ASP A 292 14.91 -5.49 -11.55
CA ASP A 292 14.42 -6.76 -12.11
C ASP A 292 13.23 -6.52 -13.03
N SER A 293 13.20 -7.19 -14.18
CA SER A 293 12.09 -7.14 -15.12
C SER A 293 11.12 -8.31 -15.03
N ALA A 294 11.47 -9.43 -14.38
CA ALA A 294 10.71 -10.67 -14.46
C ALA A 294 9.80 -10.93 -13.24
N THR A 295 10.22 -10.52 -12.05
CA THR A 295 9.49 -10.82 -10.80
C THR A 295 8.61 -9.64 -10.35
N THR A 296 7.73 -9.89 -9.37
CA THR A 296 6.78 -8.89 -8.85
C THR A 296 7.10 -8.50 -7.41
N ILE A 297 6.52 -7.37 -6.97
CA ILE A 297 6.74 -6.80 -5.63
C ILE A 297 6.26 -7.75 -4.54
N GLU A 298 5.11 -8.42 -4.72
CA GLU A 298 4.55 -9.35 -3.73
C GLU A 298 5.39 -10.62 -3.53
N ASP A 299 6.18 -11.00 -4.52
CA ASP A 299 7.11 -12.14 -4.45
C ASP A 299 8.49 -11.76 -3.89
N ALA A 300 8.73 -10.46 -3.63
CA ALA A 300 9.93 -9.94 -2.98
C ALA A 300 9.90 -10.16 -1.46
N HIS A 301 9.97 -11.41 -1.05
CA HIS A 301 9.92 -11.84 0.35
C HIS A 301 10.98 -11.15 1.21
N GLY A 302 10.62 -10.77 2.44
CA GLY A 302 11.55 -10.14 3.39
C GLY A 302 11.85 -8.65 3.14
N LEU A 303 11.46 -8.09 1.99
CA LEU A 303 11.54 -6.64 1.73
C LEU A 303 10.27 -5.91 2.19
N ILE A 304 10.38 -4.59 2.34
CA ILE A 304 9.22 -3.70 2.45
C ILE A 304 8.62 -3.55 1.04
N GLN A 305 7.41 -4.07 0.86
CA GLN A 305 6.73 -4.13 -0.42
C GLN A 305 5.86 -2.87 -0.60
N VAL A 306 6.17 -2.04 -1.60
CA VAL A 306 5.45 -0.79 -1.81
C VAL A 306 4.08 -1.06 -2.46
N ASP A 307 3.05 -0.57 -1.80
CA ASP A 307 1.70 -0.44 -2.34
C ASP A 307 1.58 0.93 -3.03
N PHE A 308 1.25 0.91 -4.33
CA PHE A 308 1.08 2.10 -5.17
C PHE A 308 -0.29 2.72 -4.91
N ALA A 309 -0.45 3.18 -3.68
CA ALA A 309 -1.73 3.45 -3.08
C ALA A 309 -2.47 4.64 -3.72
N ASN A 310 -3.79 4.65 -3.54
CA ASN A 310 -4.57 5.87 -3.54
C ASN A 310 -4.50 6.53 -2.16
N LYS A 311 -4.60 7.87 -2.11
CA LYS A 311 -4.67 8.61 -0.84
C LYS A 311 -5.81 8.13 0.06
N PHE A 312 -6.88 7.60 -0.52
CA PHE A 312 -7.87 6.77 0.16
C PHE A 312 -7.48 5.30 -0.06
N LEU A 313 -6.91 4.67 0.96
CA LEU A 313 -6.39 3.30 0.86
C LEU A 313 -7.39 2.31 0.26
N GLY A 314 -6.84 1.34 -0.47
CA GLY A 314 -7.58 0.34 -1.22
C GLY A 314 -8.19 0.87 -2.51
N GLY A 315 -8.04 2.17 -2.82
CA GLY A 315 -8.47 2.77 -4.07
C GLY A 315 -9.87 2.35 -4.52
N GLY A 316 -9.93 1.65 -5.66
CA GLY A 316 -11.14 1.11 -6.26
C GLY A 316 -11.43 -0.36 -5.92
N VAL A 317 -10.83 -0.95 -4.87
CA VAL A 317 -10.90 -2.40 -4.60
C VAL A 317 -12.34 -2.89 -4.45
N LEU A 318 -13.18 -2.10 -3.76
CA LEU A 318 -14.63 -2.34 -3.61
C LEU A 318 -15.46 -1.79 -4.78
N ASN A 319 -14.88 -1.54 -5.94
CA ASN A 319 -15.57 -1.06 -7.13
C ASN A 319 -14.89 -1.61 -8.40
N PHE A 320 -14.59 -0.79 -9.40
CA PHE A 320 -14.00 -1.20 -10.68
C PHE A 320 -12.45 -1.24 -10.69
N GLY A 321 -11.78 -0.70 -9.65
CA GLY A 321 -10.31 -0.67 -9.62
C GLY A 321 -9.72 -2.08 -9.56
N CYS A 322 -8.70 -2.34 -10.36
CA CYS A 322 -8.05 -3.65 -10.45
C CYS A 322 -6.61 -3.51 -10.96
N VAL A 323 -5.87 -2.53 -10.43
CA VAL A 323 -4.44 -2.35 -10.71
C VAL A 323 -3.63 -2.80 -9.49
N GLN A 324 -2.38 -2.39 -9.36
CA GLN A 324 -1.45 -2.90 -8.33
C GLN A 324 -2.02 -2.88 -6.89
N GLU A 325 -2.57 -1.75 -6.42
CA GLU A 325 -3.13 -1.63 -5.07
C GLU A 325 -4.32 -2.58 -4.87
N GLU A 326 -5.31 -2.56 -5.79
CA GLU A 326 -6.51 -3.38 -5.61
C GLU A 326 -6.23 -4.87 -5.75
N ILE A 327 -5.33 -5.27 -6.64
CA ILE A 327 -4.88 -6.66 -6.78
C ILE A 327 -4.23 -7.10 -5.47
N ARG A 328 -3.32 -6.29 -4.92
CA ARG A 328 -2.66 -6.61 -3.66
C ARG A 328 -3.67 -6.76 -2.51
N PHE A 329 -4.68 -5.89 -2.46
CA PHE A 329 -5.72 -5.94 -1.43
C PHE A 329 -6.65 -7.16 -1.57
N VAL A 330 -6.89 -7.71 -2.76
CA VAL A 330 -7.73 -8.93 -2.88
C VAL A 330 -6.96 -10.23 -2.70
N ILE A 331 -5.66 -10.27 -3.00
CA ILE A 331 -4.84 -11.46 -2.70
C ILE A 331 -4.38 -11.50 -1.24
N CYS A 332 -4.31 -10.33 -0.56
CA CYS A 332 -4.12 -10.19 0.88
C CYS A 332 -5.29 -9.42 1.53
N PRO A 333 -6.52 -9.99 1.66
CA PRO A 333 -7.72 -9.25 2.09
C PRO A 333 -7.63 -8.56 3.44
N GLU A 334 -6.74 -9.01 4.32
CA GLU A 334 -6.47 -8.36 5.61
C GLU A 334 -6.03 -6.90 5.46
N LEU A 335 -5.45 -6.50 4.33
CA LEU A 335 -5.11 -5.11 4.02
C LEU A 335 -6.37 -4.22 3.95
N MET A 336 -7.50 -4.76 3.49
CA MET A 336 -8.75 -4.01 3.33
C MET A 336 -9.31 -3.49 4.65
N ILE A 337 -8.94 -4.08 5.79
CA ILE A 337 -9.43 -3.56 7.08
C ILE A 337 -8.85 -2.18 7.42
N SER A 338 -7.70 -1.80 6.82
CA SER A 338 -7.15 -0.45 6.93
C SER A 338 -8.14 0.62 6.48
N MET A 339 -9.04 0.30 5.54
CA MET A 339 -10.10 1.17 5.02
C MET A 339 -11.17 1.50 6.07
N LEU A 340 -11.29 0.69 7.13
CA LEU A 340 -12.24 0.92 8.21
C LEU A 340 -11.82 2.10 9.08
N PHE A 341 -10.53 2.23 9.38
CA PHE A 341 -10.03 3.16 10.41
C PHE A 341 -8.99 4.16 9.92
N THR A 342 -8.52 4.09 8.67
CA THR A 342 -7.49 5.02 8.15
C THR A 342 -8.13 6.15 7.37
N GLU A 343 -7.96 7.37 7.86
CA GLU A 343 -8.37 8.58 7.14
C GLU A 343 -7.49 8.76 5.89
N MET A 344 -7.94 9.47 4.87
CA MET A 344 -7.13 9.75 3.69
C MET A 344 -5.75 10.32 4.06
N LEU A 345 -4.70 9.90 3.34
CA LEU A 345 -3.32 10.30 3.57
C LEU A 345 -3.06 11.73 3.08
N LYS A 346 -2.34 12.52 3.86
CA LYS A 346 -1.77 13.83 3.48
C LYS A 346 -0.42 13.65 2.80
N PRO A 347 0.12 14.70 2.11
CA PRO A 347 1.40 14.61 1.42
C PRO A 347 2.59 14.16 2.28
N ASN A 348 2.54 14.41 3.59
CA ASN A 348 3.57 14.07 4.57
C ASN A 348 3.20 12.85 5.44
N GLU A 349 2.36 11.96 4.92
CA GLU A 349 1.89 10.76 5.64
C GLU A 349 2.06 9.48 4.83
N ALA A 350 2.20 8.35 5.51
CA ALA A 350 2.20 7.01 4.91
C ALA A 350 1.54 6.00 5.87
N LEU A 351 1.16 4.83 5.37
CA LEU A 351 0.72 3.72 6.20
C LEU A 351 1.65 2.51 6.00
N MET A 352 2.23 2.02 7.10
CA MET A 352 2.95 0.75 7.12
C MET A 352 2.04 -0.35 7.67
N ILE A 353 1.95 -1.48 6.98
CA ILE A 353 1.16 -2.64 7.37
C ILE A 353 2.08 -3.86 7.48
N ILE A 354 2.15 -4.49 8.64
CA ILE A 354 3.07 -5.61 8.90
C ILE A 354 2.27 -6.81 9.39
N GLY A 355 2.40 -7.95 8.72
CA GLY A 355 1.83 -9.22 9.17
C GLY A 355 0.72 -9.81 8.31
N CYS A 356 0.35 -9.18 7.20
CA CYS A 356 -0.71 -9.70 6.34
C CYS A 356 -0.30 -11.02 5.68
N GLU A 357 -1.27 -11.92 5.52
CA GLU A 357 -1.14 -13.16 4.76
C GLU A 357 -1.61 -12.98 3.31
N ARG A 358 -0.91 -13.62 2.37
CA ARG A 358 -1.43 -13.84 1.01
C ARG A 358 -2.27 -15.10 1.01
N TYR A 359 -3.48 -15.01 0.47
CA TYR A 359 -4.42 -16.13 0.39
C TYR A 359 -4.59 -16.64 -1.03
N SER A 360 -4.40 -15.80 -2.05
CA SER A 360 -4.73 -16.16 -3.43
C SER A 360 -3.56 -15.97 -4.37
N ASN A 361 -3.46 -16.86 -5.35
CA ASN A 361 -2.69 -16.65 -6.56
C ASN A 361 -3.55 -16.02 -7.65
N TYR A 362 -2.89 -15.37 -8.60
CA TYR A 362 -3.55 -14.70 -9.70
C TYR A 362 -2.68 -14.69 -10.96
N SER A 363 -3.30 -14.35 -12.08
CA SER A 363 -2.62 -13.97 -13.32
C SER A 363 -3.27 -12.72 -13.91
N GLY A 364 -2.61 -12.12 -14.90
CA GLY A 364 -3.09 -10.91 -15.57
C GLY A 364 -3.05 -9.65 -14.70
N TYR A 365 -3.59 -8.56 -15.24
CA TYR A 365 -3.56 -7.23 -14.60
C TYR A 365 -4.67 -6.35 -15.18
N GLY A 366 -5.27 -5.47 -14.39
CA GLY A 366 -6.33 -4.59 -14.89
C GLY A 366 -7.56 -5.38 -15.29
N SER A 367 -7.97 -5.25 -16.56
CA SER A 367 -9.11 -5.98 -17.12
C SER A 367 -8.87 -7.47 -17.29
N SER A 368 -7.61 -7.92 -17.40
CA SER A 368 -7.25 -9.34 -17.56
C SER A 368 -6.97 -10.06 -16.23
N PHE A 369 -7.14 -9.37 -15.09
CA PHE A 369 -6.95 -9.97 -13.77
C PHE A 369 -7.82 -11.21 -13.60
N HIS A 370 -7.20 -12.31 -13.17
CA HIS A 370 -7.85 -13.61 -13.01
C HIS A 370 -7.38 -14.29 -11.72
N TRP A 371 -8.31 -14.70 -10.87
CA TRP A 371 -8.00 -15.53 -9.72
C TRP A 371 -7.68 -16.94 -10.21
N THR A 372 -6.61 -17.54 -9.71
CA THR A 372 -6.16 -18.86 -10.18
C THR A 372 -6.41 -19.95 -9.15
N ASN A 373 -5.72 -19.90 -8.01
CA ASN A 373 -5.83 -20.91 -6.98
C ASN A 373 -5.40 -20.40 -5.61
N ASP A 374 -5.41 -21.32 -4.64
CA ASP A 374 -4.94 -21.13 -3.28
C ASP A 374 -3.45 -20.75 -3.22
N TYR A 375 -3.11 -19.79 -2.37
CA TYR A 375 -1.72 -19.54 -1.96
C TYR A 375 -1.50 -20.03 -0.53
N SER A 376 -0.60 -21.00 -0.37
CA SER A 376 -0.15 -21.47 0.94
C SER A 376 1.04 -20.62 1.40
N ASP A 377 0.77 -19.59 2.18
CA ASP A 377 1.79 -18.63 2.62
C ASP A 377 2.74 -19.25 3.66
N SER A 378 3.95 -19.54 3.22
CA SER A 378 5.05 -20.09 4.02
C SER A 378 5.89 -19.01 4.71
N THR A 379 5.55 -17.73 4.56
CA THR A 379 6.26 -16.61 5.20
C THR A 379 6.29 -16.81 6.72
N PRO A 380 7.47 -16.86 7.36
CA PRO A 380 7.58 -17.09 8.79
C PRO A 380 7.00 -15.93 9.61
N PHE A 381 6.65 -16.20 10.86
CA PHE A 381 6.25 -15.18 11.83
C PHE A 381 7.46 -14.54 12.50
N ASP A 382 7.36 -13.25 12.81
CA ASP A 382 8.29 -12.53 13.67
C ASP A 382 7.99 -12.76 15.16
N SER A 383 8.81 -12.17 16.03
CA SER A 383 8.65 -12.28 17.48
C SER A 383 7.36 -11.66 18.04
N SER A 384 6.56 -10.95 17.25
CA SER A 384 5.24 -10.45 17.64
C SER A 384 4.09 -11.28 17.06
N GLY A 385 4.37 -12.39 16.38
CA GLY A 385 3.35 -13.21 15.71
C GLY A 385 2.82 -12.58 14.41
N ARG A 386 3.53 -11.61 13.83
CA ARG A 386 3.20 -11.05 12.51
C ARG A 386 3.92 -11.87 11.46
N ARG A 387 3.28 -12.22 10.34
CA ARG A 387 4.05 -12.71 9.18
C ARG A 387 5.11 -11.68 8.81
N ARG A 388 6.29 -12.13 8.39
CA ARG A 388 7.40 -11.29 7.93
C ARG A 388 7.16 -10.71 6.54
N CYS A 389 5.99 -10.09 6.38
CA CYS A 389 5.50 -9.40 5.22
C CYS A 389 5.15 -7.97 5.65
N ALA A 390 5.82 -6.99 5.05
CA ALA A 390 5.61 -5.58 5.30
C ALA A 390 5.17 -4.89 4.01
N VAL A 391 4.02 -4.21 4.05
CA VAL A 391 3.44 -3.46 2.94
C VAL A 391 3.43 -1.99 3.29
N LEU A 392 4.06 -1.15 2.45
CA LEU A 392 4.14 0.29 2.62
C LEU A 392 3.23 1.00 1.62
N ALA A 393 2.13 1.58 2.09
CA ALA A 393 1.22 2.36 1.27
C ALA A 393 1.65 3.82 1.20
N ILE A 394 2.01 4.26 -0.01
CA ILE A 394 2.31 5.65 -0.36
C ILE A 394 1.57 6.05 -1.64
N ASP A 395 0.81 7.14 -1.59
CA ASP A 395 0.03 7.62 -2.73
C ASP A 395 0.82 8.57 -3.61
N ALA A 396 0.92 8.30 -4.91
CA ALA A 396 1.48 9.23 -5.91
C ALA A 396 0.44 10.30 -6.31
N LEU A 397 0.88 11.39 -6.94
CA LEU A 397 -0.05 12.36 -7.54
C LEU A 397 -0.50 11.90 -8.94
N PRO A 398 -1.76 12.16 -9.32
CA PRO A 398 -2.19 12.06 -10.71
C PRO A 398 -1.71 13.28 -11.51
N TYR A 399 -1.20 13.04 -12.72
CA TYR A 399 -0.70 14.08 -13.62
C TYR A 399 -1.54 14.19 -14.89
N ALA A 400 -1.85 15.43 -15.26
CA ALA A 400 -2.55 15.72 -16.52
C ALA A 400 -1.61 15.78 -17.73
N SER A 401 -0.30 15.92 -17.51
CA SER A 401 0.72 15.98 -18.57
C SER A 401 2.13 15.76 -18.02
N VAL A 402 3.08 15.43 -18.90
CA VAL A 402 4.51 15.33 -18.57
C VAL A 402 5.05 16.64 -17.99
N ARG A 403 4.59 17.80 -18.49
CA ARG A 403 4.98 19.10 -17.92
C ARG A 403 4.54 19.26 -16.46
N HIS A 404 3.37 18.72 -16.10
CA HIS A 404 2.85 18.81 -14.74
C HIS A 404 3.71 18.01 -13.74
N GLU A 405 4.12 16.78 -14.08
CA GLU A 405 4.97 15.98 -13.17
C GLU A 405 6.35 16.58 -12.93
N HIS A 406 6.85 17.35 -13.89
CA HIS A 406 8.15 18.03 -13.85
C HIS A 406 8.11 19.35 -13.06
N ASN A 407 6.95 19.79 -12.57
CA ASN A 407 6.90 20.95 -11.69
C ASN A 407 7.67 20.69 -10.38
N ARG A 408 8.44 21.69 -9.93
CA ARG A 408 9.25 21.61 -8.70
C ARG A 408 8.45 21.12 -7.49
N ASP A 409 7.25 21.66 -7.30
CA ASP A 409 6.40 21.31 -6.17
C ASP A 409 5.91 19.85 -6.25
N MET A 410 5.68 19.35 -7.46
CA MET A 410 5.28 17.96 -7.68
C MET A 410 6.44 17.00 -7.37
N ILE A 411 7.63 17.29 -7.90
CA ILE A 411 8.85 16.50 -7.62
C ILE A 411 9.14 16.48 -6.12
N THR A 412 9.10 17.65 -5.47
CA THR A 412 9.34 17.78 -4.02
C THR A 412 8.30 17.01 -3.21
N ARG A 413 7.02 17.07 -3.62
CA ARG A 413 5.94 16.33 -2.97
C ARG A 413 6.18 14.83 -3.06
N GLU A 414 6.52 14.30 -4.22
CA GLU A 414 6.74 12.86 -4.40
C GLU A 414 7.96 12.36 -3.64
N LEU A 415 9.05 13.14 -3.64
CA LEU A 415 10.22 12.87 -2.81
C LEU A 415 9.88 12.81 -1.32
N ASN A 416 9.14 13.81 -0.82
CA ASN A 416 8.69 13.85 0.57
C ASN A 416 7.81 12.64 0.90
N LYS A 417 6.83 12.33 0.04
CA LYS A 417 5.91 11.20 0.22
C LYS A 417 6.67 9.87 0.32
N ALA A 418 7.56 9.60 -0.63
CA ALA A 418 8.36 8.38 -0.63
C ALA A 418 9.23 8.33 0.64
N TRP A 419 9.97 9.39 0.96
CA TRP A 419 10.85 9.42 2.12
C TRP A 419 10.11 9.25 3.46
N VAL A 420 8.92 9.83 3.60
CA VAL A 420 8.09 9.64 4.81
C VAL A 420 7.80 8.17 5.06
N GLY A 421 7.46 7.41 4.02
CA GLY A 421 7.22 5.98 4.11
C GLY A 421 8.51 5.18 4.34
N LEU A 422 9.55 5.45 3.55
CA LEU A 422 10.82 4.70 3.55
C LEU A 422 11.61 4.86 4.85
N THR A 423 11.42 5.96 5.58
CA THR A 423 12.02 6.18 6.91
C THR A 423 11.23 5.55 8.05
N TYR A 424 10.22 4.73 7.76
CA TYR A 424 9.54 3.97 8.81
C TYR A 424 10.53 3.03 9.51
N GLY A 425 10.64 3.15 10.84
CA GLY A 425 11.53 2.30 11.63
C GLY A 425 13.03 2.50 11.38
N THR A 426 13.44 3.56 10.68
CA THR A 426 14.86 3.92 10.54
C THR A 426 15.33 4.76 11.72
N ASP A 427 16.57 4.58 12.17
CA ASP A 427 17.24 5.52 13.06
C ASP A 427 18.05 6.53 12.24
N ALA A 428 17.74 7.82 12.40
CA ALA A 428 18.46 8.91 11.74
C ALA A 428 19.93 9.00 12.18
N LYS A 429 20.26 8.49 13.38
CA LYS A 429 21.62 8.44 13.92
C LYS A 429 22.43 7.24 13.41
N SER A 430 21.79 6.27 12.76
CA SER A 430 22.51 5.12 12.21
C SER A 430 23.49 5.57 11.12
N GLU A 431 24.76 5.20 11.26
CA GLU A 431 25.80 5.49 10.26
C GLU A 431 25.71 4.57 9.02
N GLY A 432 24.94 3.48 9.10
CA GLY A 432 24.80 2.48 8.04
C GLY A 432 23.42 2.37 7.40
N LEU A 433 23.27 1.37 6.53
CA LEU A 433 21.99 1.02 5.89
C LEU A 433 21.01 0.45 6.92
N ASN A 434 19.73 0.79 6.77
CA ASN A 434 18.65 0.26 7.56
C ASN A 434 17.94 -0.85 6.78
N TYR A 435 17.91 -2.06 7.35
CA TYR A 435 17.27 -3.23 6.76
C TYR A 435 15.90 -3.50 7.41
N PRO A 436 14.96 -4.16 6.70
CA PRO A 436 15.08 -4.67 5.33
C PRO A 436 15.02 -3.59 4.24
N GLY A 437 15.55 -3.87 3.04
CA GLY A 437 15.40 -3.02 1.86
C GLY A 437 13.94 -2.93 1.36
N VAL A 438 13.73 -2.21 0.26
CA VAL A 438 12.40 -1.88 -0.28
C VAL A 438 12.23 -2.49 -1.66
N ALA A 439 11.14 -3.23 -1.85
CA ALA A 439 10.64 -3.71 -3.13
C ALA A 439 9.61 -2.70 -3.69
N THR A 440 9.94 -2.05 -4.80
CA THR A 440 9.09 -1.04 -5.45
C THR A 440 9.13 -1.17 -6.97
N GLY A 441 8.54 -0.25 -7.72
CA GLY A 441 8.55 -0.26 -9.18
C GLY A 441 7.97 1.03 -9.74
N ASN A 442 7.15 0.90 -10.78
CA ASN A 442 6.55 1.99 -11.55
C ASN A 442 5.44 2.76 -10.79
N TRP A 443 5.78 3.26 -9.59
CA TRP A 443 4.91 3.96 -8.66
C TRP A 443 4.29 5.22 -9.29
N GLY A 444 2.96 5.22 -9.43
CA GLY A 444 2.22 6.34 -10.02
C GLY A 444 2.32 6.47 -11.54
N CYS A 445 2.89 5.48 -12.25
CA CYS A 445 3.14 5.58 -13.69
C CYS A 445 2.02 5.06 -14.59
N GLY A 446 1.13 4.22 -14.06
CA GLY A 446 -0.01 3.70 -14.81
C GLY A 446 -1.18 4.69 -14.84
N ALA A 447 -2.25 4.37 -14.11
CA ALA A 447 -3.48 5.18 -14.06
C ALA A 447 -3.26 6.66 -13.64
N PHE A 448 -2.13 7.00 -13.02
CA PHE A 448 -1.81 8.35 -12.54
C PHE A 448 -0.90 9.13 -13.51
N GLY A 449 -0.44 8.52 -14.60
CA GLY A 449 0.21 9.22 -15.71
C GLY A 449 1.61 9.76 -15.44
N GLY A 450 2.30 9.32 -14.39
CA GLY A 450 3.71 9.64 -14.15
C GLY A 450 4.64 8.85 -15.08
N THR A 451 5.87 9.32 -15.28
CA THR A 451 6.87 8.61 -16.08
C THR A 451 7.79 7.74 -15.22
N PRO A 452 8.05 6.46 -15.58
CA PRO A 452 8.96 5.58 -14.82
C PRO A 452 10.39 6.12 -14.70
N HIS A 453 10.86 6.84 -15.72
CA HIS A 453 12.17 7.47 -15.76
C HIS A 453 12.34 8.51 -14.63
N LEU A 454 11.39 9.43 -14.46
CA LEU A 454 11.43 10.39 -13.37
C LEU A 454 11.15 9.72 -12.00
N LYS A 455 10.16 8.82 -11.95
CA LYS A 455 9.73 8.17 -10.70
C LYS A 455 10.79 7.23 -10.12
N SER A 456 11.57 6.54 -10.95
CA SER A 456 12.71 5.74 -10.48
C SER A 456 13.79 6.62 -9.84
N LEU A 457 14.16 7.76 -10.46
CA LEU A 457 15.11 8.71 -9.88
C LEU A 457 14.61 9.34 -8.56
N ILE A 458 13.31 9.66 -8.47
CA ILE A 458 12.68 10.11 -7.22
C ILE A 458 12.83 9.06 -6.13
N GLN A 459 12.55 7.80 -6.44
CA GLN A 459 12.66 6.71 -5.47
C GLN A 459 14.12 6.43 -5.08
N ILE A 460 15.06 6.48 -6.02
CA ILE A 460 16.51 6.39 -5.75
C ILE A 460 16.94 7.49 -4.77
N MET A 461 16.57 8.75 -5.01
CA MET A 461 16.88 9.86 -4.11
C MET A 461 16.27 9.65 -2.71
N ALA A 462 15.00 9.23 -2.65
CA ALA A 462 14.32 9.01 -1.38
C ALA A 462 14.91 7.84 -0.57
N CYS A 463 15.22 6.72 -1.23
CA CYS A 463 15.90 5.56 -0.65
C CYS A 463 17.32 5.90 -0.18
N THR A 464 18.08 6.65 -0.98
CA THR A 464 19.42 7.14 -0.60
C THR A 464 19.33 8.01 0.65
N GLN A 465 18.41 8.97 0.67
CA GLN A 465 18.19 9.86 1.80
C GLN A 465 17.69 9.13 3.06
N ALA A 466 16.96 8.03 2.89
CA ALA A 466 16.49 7.16 3.97
C ALA A 466 17.52 6.09 4.40
N LYS A 467 18.66 5.99 3.70
CA LYS A 467 19.67 4.92 3.86
C LYS A 467 19.06 3.53 3.79
N ARG A 468 18.17 3.29 2.82
CA ARG A 468 17.44 2.03 2.69
C ARG A 468 17.63 1.45 1.28
N PRO A 469 18.21 0.25 1.11
CA PRO A 469 18.44 -0.37 -0.20
C PRO A 469 17.16 -0.57 -1.00
N MET A 470 17.27 -0.59 -2.33
CA MET A 470 16.13 -0.61 -3.25
C MET A 470 16.20 -1.78 -4.23
N ALA A 471 15.13 -2.56 -4.32
CA ALA A 471 14.81 -3.45 -5.41
C ALA A 471 13.67 -2.84 -6.24
N TYR A 472 13.90 -2.60 -7.53
CA TYR A 472 12.97 -1.98 -8.46
C TYR A 472 12.49 -2.99 -9.50
N TYR A 473 11.19 -3.23 -9.55
CA TYR A 473 10.55 -4.17 -10.47
C TYR A 473 9.90 -3.40 -11.63
N THR A 474 10.38 -3.63 -12.86
CA THR A 474 9.95 -2.87 -14.06
C THR A 474 8.72 -3.45 -14.75
N PHE A 475 8.23 -4.61 -14.27
CA PHE A 475 7.03 -5.27 -14.77
C PHE A 475 7.12 -5.65 -16.26
N SER A 476 7.99 -6.62 -16.56
CA SER A 476 8.30 -7.14 -17.90
C SER A 476 9.00 -6.18 -18.85
N ASP A 477 9.29 -4.95 -18.42
CA ASP A 477 9.98 -3.94 -19.23
C ASP A 477 11.51 -4.05 -19.08
N ILE A 478 12.13 -4.77 -20.02
CA ILE A 478 13.58 -5.03 -20.06
C ILE A 478 14.35 -3.76 -20.42
N GLU A 479 13.82 -2.91 -21.31
CA GLU A 479 14.46 -1.67 -21.72
C GLU A 479 14.53 -0.70 -20.56
N LEU A 480 13.40 -0.50 -19.85
CA LEU A 480 13.36 0.32 -18.64
C LEU A 480 14.30 -0.20 -17.55
N ARG A 481 14.43 -1.52 -17.40
CA ARG A 481 15.36 -2.13 -16.44
C ARG A 481 16.80 -1.70 -16.75
N ASP A 482 17.20 -1.84 -18.00
CA ASP A 482 18.54 -1.47 -18.43
C ASP A 482 18.76 0.04 -18.34
N ASP A 483 17.77 0.86 -18.69
CA ASP A 483 17.83 2.32 -18.59
C ASP A 483 18.00 2.81 -17.14
N ILE A 484 17.23 2.26 -16.19
CA ILE A 484 17.36 2.59 -14.76
C ILE A 484 18.74 2.17 -14.24
N ALA A 485 19.21 0.97 -14.58
CA ALA A 485 20.51 0.50 -14.16
C ALA A 485 21.65 1.36 -14.74
N ASN A 486 21.55 1.73 -16.02
CA ASN A 486 22.54 2.55 -16.71
C ASN A 486 22.62 3.96 -16.12
N ILE A 487 21.49 4.64 -15.90
CA ILE A 487 21.50 5.99 -15.32
C ILE A 487 21.98 5.96 -13.86
N TYR A 488 21.58 4.96 -13.07
CA TYR A 488 22.08 4.79 -11.70
C TYR A 488 23.61 4.64 -11.67
N ASN A 489 24.15 3.75 -12.50
CA ASN A 489 25.60 3.52 -12.60
C ASN A 489 26.36 4.79 -13.02
N LEU A 490 25.80 5.56 -13.95
CA LEU A 490 26.40 6.83 -14.37
C LEU A 490 26.44 7.85 -13.23
N LEU A 491 25.32 8.03 -12.53
CA LEU A 491 25.23 8.93 -11.36
C LEU A 491 26.21 8.50 -10.26
N ALA A 492 26.32 7.20 -10.01
CA ALA A 492 27.23 6.64 -9.02
C ALA A 492 28.71 6.87 -9.40
N ARG A 493 29.11 6.64 -10.66
CA ARG A 493 30.49 6.86 -11.14
C ARG A 493 30.94 8.32 -11.02
N HIS A 494 30.00 9.26 -11.21
CA HIS A 494 30.28 10.69 -11.07
C HIS A 494 30.09 11.22 -9.65
N ASN A 495 29.90 10.35 -8.65
CA ASN A 495 29.70 10.71 -7.24
C ASN A 495 28.61 11.79 -7.06
N ILE A 496 27.50 11.65 -7.79
CA ILE A 496 26.41 12.60 -7.71
C ILE A 496 25.71 12.46 -6.37
N THR A 497 25.51 13.58 -5.68
CA THR A 497 24.73 13.64 -4.45
C THR A 497 23.24 13.79 -4.73
N VAL A 498 22.39 13.42 -3.77
CA VAL A 498 20.94 13.63 -3.83
C VAL A 498 20.60 15.09 -4.16
N GLY A 499 21.26 16.06 -3.53
CA GLY A 499 21.01 17.48 -3.78
C GLY A 499 21.49 17.97 -5.15
N LYS A 500 22.55 17.37 -5.71
CA LYS A 500 22.99 17.65 -7.07
C LYS A 500 22.02 17.07 -8.11
N LEU A 501 21.59 15.82 -7.94
CA LEU A 501 20.57 15.21 -8.81
C LEU A 501 19.24 15.97 -8.78
N TYR A 502 18.79 16.36 -7.58
CA TYR A 502 17.58 17.18 -7.44
C TYR A 502 17.70 18.48 -8.24
N ARG A 503 18.83 19.20 -8.15
CA ARG A 503 19.06 20.43 -8.95
C ARG A 503 18.99 20.16 -10.45
N TYR A 504 19.61 19.08 -10.93
CA TYR A 504 19.57 18.75 -12.36
C TYR A 504 18.16 18.46 -12.86
N ILE A 505 17.38 17.72 -12.09
CA ILE A 505 15.99 17.46 -12.47
C ILE A 505 15.22 18.79 -12.53
N ILE A 506 15.38 19.69 -11.55
CA ILE A 506 14.74 21.02 -11.60
C ILE A 506 15.24 21.89 -12.76
N GLU A 507 16.51 21.79 -13.14
CA GLU A 507 17.05 22.51 -14.32
C GLU A 507 16.46 21.98 -15.63
N TYR A 508 16.33 20.64 -15.77
CA TYR A 508 15.65 20.02 -16.91
C TYR A 508 14.24 20.59 -17.10
N THR A 509 13.53 20.82 -16.01
CA THR A 509 12.12 21.24 -16.06
C THR A 509 11.95 22.70 -16.47
N ALA A 510 13.03 23.50 -16.40
CA ALA A 510 13.05 24.90 -16.79
C ALA A 510 13.41 25.12 -18.27
N ASP A 511 13.92 24.11 -18.99
CA ASP A 511 14.32 24.24 -20.39
C ASP A 511 13.32 23.55 -21.33
N ALA A 512 12.63 24.35 -22.14
CA ALA A 512 11.60 23.91 -23.06
C ALA A 512 12.11 23.11 -24.28
N ARG A 513 13.43 22.96 -24.44
CA ARG A 513 14.05 22.35 -25.65
C ARG A 513 14.60 20.95 -25.42
N ILE A 514 14.49 20.40 -24.21
CA ILE A 514 15.24 19.21 -23.85
C ILE A 514 14.42 17.94 -24.11
N GLY A 515 15.06 16.95 -24.74
CA GLY A 515 14.53 15.63 -25.05
C GLY A 515 14.28 14.75 -23.80
N GLN A 516 14.57 13.45 -23.87
CA GLN A 516 14.35 12.53 -22.75
C GLN A 516 15.23 12.87 -21.53
N LEU A 517 14.66 12.79 -20.32
CA LEU A 517 15.32 13.15 -19.05
C LEU A 517 16.68 12.45 -18.84
N HIS A 518 16.78 11.15 -19.15
CA HIS A 518 18.04 10.42 -19.00
C HIS A 518 19.13 10.95 -19.95
N ALA A 519 18.78 11.29 -21.19
CA ALA A 519 19.73 11.87 -22.15
C ALA A 519 20.21 13.26 -21.70
N PHE A 520 19.32 14.07 -21.11
CA PHE A 520 19.72 15.33 -20.50
C PHE A 520 20.75 15.14 -19.39
N LEU A 521 20.49 14.21 -18.46
CA LEU A 521 21.39 13.93 -17.35
C LEU A 521 22.75 13.43 -17.86
N GLN A 522 22.76 12.55 -18.86
CA GLN A 522 23.99 12.09 -19.51
C GLN A 522 24.80 13.28 -20.07
N GLN A 523 24.16 14.16 -20.84
CA GLN A 523 24.83 15.33 -21.41
C GLN A 523 25.36 16.27 -20.33
N LYS A 524 24.56 16.55 -19.29
CA LYS A 524 24.95 17.41 -18.17
C LYS A 524 26.20 16.88 -17.45
N LEU A 525 26.26 15.57 -17.24
CA LEU A 525 27.41 14.92 -16.62
C LEU A 525 28.63 14.94 -17.52
N LEU A 526 28.48 14.76 -18.84
CA LEU A 526 29.59 14.88 -19.79
C LEU A 526 30.17 16.29 -19.83
N ASP A 527 29.31 17.32 -19.83
CA ASP A 527 29.75 18.72 -19.91
C ASP A 527 30.50 19.19 -18.65
N GLU A 528 30.13 18.71 -17.46
CA GLU A 528 30.85 19.05 -16.23
C GLU A 528 32.25 18.41 -16.13
N ASN A 529 32.49 17.31 -16.85
CA ASN A 529 33.79 16.63 -16.88
C ASN A 529 34.69 17.12 -18.02
N LYS A 530 34.23 18.05 -18.87
CA LYS A 530 35.13 18.71 -19.83
C LYS A 530 36.10 19.61 -19.08
N PRO A 531 37.41 19.57 -19.37
CA PRO A 531 38.35 20.53 -18.81
C PRO A 531 37.86 21.94 -19.18
N LYS A 532 37.71 22.81 -18.18
CA LYS A 532 37.42 24.22 -18.45
C LYS A 532 38.55 24.75 -19.32
N SER A 533 38.22 25.20 -20.54
CA SER A 533 39.20 25.87 -21.41
C SER A 533 39.89 26.96 -20.60
N PRO A 534 41.23 27.07 -20.65
CA PRO A 534 41.90 28.18 -19.99
C PRO A 534 41.30 29.48 -20.53
N VAL A 535 40.81 30.32 -19.62
CA VAL A 535 40.47 31.70 -19.95
C VAL A 535 41.77 32.32 -20.40
N ILE A 536 41.94 32.51 -21.71
CA ILE A 536 42.99 33.36 -22.25
C ILE A 536 42.58 34.78 -21.85
N GLU A 537 43.09 35.27 -20.73
CA GLU A 537 43.17 36.71 -20.48
C GLU A 537 44.02 37.29 -21.61
N VAL A 538 43.35 37.90 -22.58
CA VAL A 538 44.01 38.78 -23.54
C VAL A 538 44.49 40.00 -22.74
N MET A 539 45.72 39.95 -22.25
CA MET A 539 46.42 41.14 -21.80
C MET A 539 46.52 42.09 -23.00
N SER A 540 45.75 43.18 -22.97
CA SER A 540 45.94 44.29 -23.90
C SER A 540 47.29 44.94 -23.59
N SER A 541 48.27 44.69 -24.44
CA SER A 541 49.51 45.46 -24.48
C SER A 541 49.22 46.86 -25.02
N VAL A 542 48.85 47.79 -24.13
CA VAL A 542 48.94 49.24 -24.40
C VAL A 542 49.51 49.91 -23.17
N SER A 543 50.80 50.27 -23.26
CA SER A 543 51.42 51.50 -22.74
C SER A 543 52.88 51.23 -22.40
N ILE A 544 53.74 51.56 -23.36
CA ILE A 544 55.17 51.80 -23.16
C ILE A 544 55.37 53.32 -23.01
N PHE A 545 56.31 53.70 -22.14
CA PHE A 545 56.94 55.01 -21.89
C PHE A 545 56.14 56.07 -21.09
N PHE A 546 56.54 56.32 -19.84
CA PHE A 546 57.61 57.29 -19.51
C PHE A 546 57.95 57.27 -18.01
N TYR A 547 59.24 57.55 -17.72
CA TYR A 547 59.89 57.97 -16.47
C TYR A 547 60.96 57.02 -15.90
N LEU A 548 62.20 57.28 -16.31
CA LEU A 548 63.34 57.36 -15.38
C LEU A 548 64.25 58.52 -15.85
N LEU A 549 64.51 59.41 -14.91
CA LEU A 549 65.40 60.56 -15.01
C LEU A 549 66.88 60.11 -15.01
N TRP A 550 67.69 60.93 -15.69
CA TRP A 550 69.16 60.98 -15.80
C TRP A 550 69.82 60.18 -16.92
#